data_AF-A0A350UGH8-F1
#
_entry.id   AF-A0A350UGH8-F1
#
_cell.length_a   1.000
_cell.length_b   1.000
_cell.length_c   1.000
_cell.angle_alpha   90.00
_cell.angle_beta   90.00
_cell.angle_gamma   90.00
#
_symmetry.space_group_name_H-M   'P 1'
#
loop_
_entity.id
_entity.type
_entity.pdbx_description
1 polymer ?
#
loop_
_entity_poly.entity_id
_entity_poly.type
_entity_poly.pdbx_seq_one_letter_code
_entity_poly.pdbx_strand_id
1 'polypeptide(L)'
;MSPRVKNWIVLVLAVLLVFGVTVAIGLKLLPGPHTDTDYLVVGSIATLLALAALFGVLLATVFKGSGAFFQRRQRVGDASGGPGEE
;
A
#
# COMPACT_ATOMS: atom_id res chain seq x y z
N MET A 1 -10.65 15.92 -11.16
CA MET A 1 -10.56 14.62 -10.44
C MET A 1 -10.15 14.90 -9.00
N SER A 2 -10.87 14.39 -8.00
CA SER A 2 -10.52 14.67 -6.60
C SER A 2 -9.17 14.02 -6.24
N PRO A 3 -8.34 14.67 -5.40
CA PRO A 3 -7.00 14.17 -5.08
C PRO A 3 -7.02 12.79 -4.42
N ARG A 4 -8.12 12.44 -3.73
CA ARG A 4 -8.33 11.11 -3.15
C ARG A 4 -8.52 10.04 -4.23
N VAL A 5 -9.34 10.32 -5.24
CA VAL A 5 -9.59 9.39 -6.36
C VAL A 5 -8.32 9.16 -7.18
N LYS A 6 -7.50 10.21 -7.38
CA LYS A 6 -6.20 10.07 -8.06
C LYS A 6 -5.28 9.08 -7.34
N ASN A 7 -5.15 9.19 -6.02
CA ASN A 7 -4.28 8.32 -5.24
C ASN A 7 -4.78 6.86 -5.23
N TRP A 8 -6.09 6.65 -5.19
CA TRP A 8 -6.69 5.33 -5.30
C TRP A 8 -6.42 4.67 -6.65
N ILE A 9 -6.57 5.42 -7.75
CA ILE A 9 -6.25 4.94 -9.10
C ILE A 9 -4.77 4.53 -9.20
N VAL A 10 -3.86 5.34 -8.66
CA VAL A 10 -2.43 5.04 -8.65
C VAL A 10 -2.13 3.77 -7.84
N LEU A 11 -2.78 3.60 -6.67
CA LEU A 11 -2.60 2.41 -5.85
C LEU A 11 -3.10 1.14 -6.54
N VAL A 12 -4.30 1.18 -7.12
CA VAL A 12 -4.86 0.04 -7.87
C VAL A 12 -3.97 -0.31 -9.05
N LEU A 13 -3.53 0.69 -9.81
CA LEU A 13 -2.63 0.49 -10.93
C LEU A 13 -1.29 -0.12 -10.50
N ALA A 14 -0.72 0.35 -9.38
CA ALA A 14 0.51 -0.20 -8.83
C ALA A 14 0.36 -1.67 -8.41
N VAL A 15 -0.75 -2.02 -7.74
CA VAL A 15 -1.04 -3.40 -7.35
C VAL A 15 -1.18 -4.30 -8.57
N LEU A 16 -1.92 -3.86 -9.60
CA LEU A 16 -2.07 -4.60 -10.85
C LEU A 16 -0.74 -4.81 -11.57
N LEU A 17 0.13 -3.79 -11.57
CA LEU A 17 1.47 -3.89 -12.15
C LEU A 17 2.33 -4.91 -11.42
N VAL A 18 2.37 -4.85 -10.08
CA VAL A 18 3.14 -5.80 -9.27
C VAL A 18 2.62 -7.22 -9.46
N PHE A 19 1.31 -7.41 -9.46
CA PHE A 19 0.69 -8.71 -9.72
C PHE A 19 1.05 -9.24 -11.12
N GLY A 20 0.83 -8.43 -12.16
CA GLY A 20 1.12 -8.81 -13.54
C GLY A 20 2.59 -9.14 -13.79
N VAL A 21 3.51 -8.34 -13.26
CA VAL A 21 4.97 -8.60 -13.36
C VAL A 21 5.34 -9.89 -12.65
N THR A 22 4.79 -10.14 -11.48
CA THR A 22 5.05 -11.37 -10.70
C THR A 22 4.56 -12.61 -11.45
N VAL A 23 3.35 -12.57 -12.01
CA VAL A 23 2.81 -13.66 -12.84
C VAL A 23 3.66 -13.88 -14.09
N ALA A 24 4.03 -12.80 -14.80
CA ALA A 24 4.85 -12.90 -16.00
C ALA A 24 6.23 -13.51 -15.73
N ILE A 25 6.87 -13.13 -14.62
CA ILE A 25 8.14 -13.73 -14.18
C ILE A 25 7.94 -15.20 -13.80
N GLY A 26 6.88 -15.52 -13.05
CA GLY A 26 6.57 -16.89 -12.65
C GLY A 26 6.35 -17.82 -13.86
N LEU A 27 5.60 -17.36 -14.85
CA LEU A 27 5.39 -18.11 -16.11
C LEU A 27 6.67 -18.25 -16.93
N LYS A 28 7.54 -17.23 -16.93
CA LYS A 28 8.82 -17.29 -17.66
C LYS A 28 9.87 -18.17 -16.98
N LEU A 29 9.77 -18.38 -15.68
CA LEU A 29 10.68 -19.22 -14.89
C LEU A 29 10.36 -20.72 -14.97
N LEU A 30 9.14 -21.09 -15.39
CA LEU A 30 8.73 -22.50 -15.52
C LEU A 30 9.27 -23.10 -16.83
N PRO A 31 10.16 -24.12 -16.78
CA PRO A 31 10.62 -24.84 -17.96
C PRO A 31 9.79 -26.12 -18.18
N GLY A 32 9.47 -26.46 -19.44
CA GLY A 32 8.84 -27.73 -19.81
C GLY A 32 7.34 -27.82 -19.54
N PRO A 33 6.64 -28.87 -20.04
CA PRO A 33 5.18 -28.87 -20.29
C PRO A 33 4.40 -28.45 -19.04
N HIS A 34 3.76 -27.30 -19.14
CA HIS A 34 3.05 -26.69 -18.01
C HIS A 34 1.84 -27.55 -17.67
N THR A 35 1.80 -28.02 -16.43
CA THR A 35 0.64 -28.73 -15.91
C THR A 35 -0.36 -27.70 -15.35
N ASP A 36 -1.65 -28.05 -15.31
CA ASP A 36 -2.68 -27.16 -14.73
C ASP A 36 -2.36 -26.75 -13.28
N THR A 37 -1.61 -27.59 -12.57
CA THR A 37 -1.12 -27.32 -11.21
C THR A 37 -0.07 -26.20 -11.16
N ASP A 38 0.80 -26.09 -12.16
CA ASP A 38 1.85 -25.06 -12.19
C ASP A 38 1.24 -23.64 -12.28
N TYR A 39 0.15 -23.49 -13.02
CA TYR A 39 -0.60 -22.22 -13.09
C TYR A 39 -1.27 -21.86 -11.76
N LEU A 40 -1.82 -22.85 -11.05
CA LEU A 40 -2.40 -22.62 -9.72
C LEU A 40 -1.34 -22.20 -8.71
N VAL A 41 -0.15 -22.79 -8.77
CA VAL A 41 0.98 -22.44 -7.89
C VAL A 41 1.47 -21.02 -8.20
N VAL A 42 1.68 -20.69 -9.48
CA VAL A 42 2.09 -19.33 -9.89
C VAL A 42 1.05 -18.28 -9.51
N GLY A 43 -0.23 -18.55 -9.75
CA GLY A 43 -1.32 -17.65 -9.35
C GLY A 43 -1.41 -17.46 -7.83
N SER A 44 -1.21 -18.53 -7.05
CA SER A 44 -1.20 -18.47 -5.59
C SER A 44 -0.01 -17.64 -5.07
N ILE A 45 1.20 -17.87 -5.59
CA ILE A 45 2.39 -17.10 -5.23
C ILE A 45 2.21 -15.62 -5.59
N ALA A 46 1.68 -15.33 -6.77
CA ALA A 46 1.40 -13.96 -7.20
C ALA A 46 0.38 -13.26 -6.29
N THR A 47 -0.66 -13.98 -5.86
CA THR A 47 -1.68 -13.45 -4.95
C THR A 47 -1.09 -13.18 -3.56
N LEU A 48 -0.28 -14.10 -3.03
CA LEU A 48 0.40 -13.91 -1.74
C LEU A 48 1.34 -12.69 -1.77
N LEU A 49 2.10 -12.51 -2.85
CA LEU A 49 2.97 -11.35 -3.03
C LEU A 49 2.18 -10.05 -3.15
N ALA A 50 1.05 -10.05 -3.87
CA ALA A 50 0.17 -8.89 -3.97
C ALA A 50 -0.44 -8.52 -2.61
N LEU A 51 -0.90 -9.50 -1.83
CA LEU A 51 -1.42 -9.29 -0.48
C LEU A 51 -0.33 -8.79 0.48
N ALA A 52 0.88 -9.36 0.42
CA ALA A 52 2.01 -8.90 1.23
C ALA A 52 2.38 -7.44 0.93
N ALA A 53 2.42 -7.07 -0.35
CA ALA A 53 2.65 -5.68 -0.77
C ALA A 53 1.54 -4.74 -0.27
N LEU A 54 0.27 -5.14 -0.45
CA LEU A 54 -0.88 -4.36 0.02
C LEU A 54 -0.84 -4.20 1.55
N PHE A 55 -0.51 -5.25 2.28
CA PHE A 55 -0.37 -5.23 3.73
C PHE A 55 0.79 -4.34 4.17
N GLY A 56 1.93 -4.40 3.48
CA GLY A 56 3.07 -3.50 3.71
C GLY A 56 2.70 -2.03 3.53
N VAL A 57 1.96 -1.69 2.46
CA VAL A 57 1.44 -0.34 2.23
C VAL A 57 0.47 0.06 3.35
N LEU A 58 -0.43 -0.83 3.77
CA LEU A 58 -1.38 -0.56 4.84
C LEU A 58 -0.63 -0.27 6.16
N LEU A 59 0.33 -1.10 6.54
CA LEU A 59 1.17 -0.88 7.72
C LEU A 59 1.92 0.45 7.61
N ALA A 60 2.59 0.72 6.50
CA ALA A 60 3.30 1.98 6.29
C ALA A 60 2.38 3.19 6.43
N THR A 61 1.14 3.10 5.94
CA THR A 61 0.16 4.18 6.02
C THR A 61 -0.36 4.37 7.45
N VAL A 62 -0.64 3.28 8.17
CA VAL A 62 -1.12 3.32 9.56
C VAL A 62 -0.02 3.82 10.51
N PHE A 63 1.20 3.30 10.41
CA PHE A 63 2.32 3.72 11.25
C PHE A 63 2.80 5.14 10.94
N LYS A 64 2.85 5.55 9.66
CA LYS A 64 3.21 6.94 9.29
C LYS A 64 2.09 7.94 9.62
N GLY A 65 0.82 7.53 9.53
CA GLY A 65 -0.35 8.39 9.75
C GLY A 65 -0.55 8.84 11.20
N SER A 66 0.00 8.11 12.17
CA SER A 66 -0.10 8.48 13.60
C SER A 66 0.60 9.81 13.93
N GLY A 67 1.70 10.14 13.24
CA GLY A 67 2.42 11.40 13.44
C GLY A 67 1.69 12.64 12.90
N ALA A 68 0.94 12.50 11.80
CA ALA A 68 0.22 13.62 11.18
C ALA A 68 -1.10 13.97 11.88
N PHE A 69 -1.73 12.99 12.53
CA PHE A 69 -2.98 13.21 13.27
C PHE A 69 -2.74 13.93 14.62
N PHE A 70 -1.59 13.69 15.25
CA PHE A 70 -1.23 14.34 16.52
C PHE A 70 -0.89 15.84 16.37
N GLN A 71 -0.30 16.24 15.24
CA GLN A 71 0.10 17.63 15.01
C GLN A 71 -1.10 18.58 14.82
N ARG A 72 -2.27 18.06 14.44
CA ARG A 72 -3.49 18.87 14.27
C ARG A 72 -4.16 19.24 15.60
N ARG A 73 -3.94 18.48 16.68
CA ARG A 73 -4.43 18.85 18.02
C ARG A 73 -3.53 19.85 18.74
N GLN A 74 -2.22 19.82 18.51
CA GLN A 74 -1.29 20.72 19.20
C GLN A 74 -1.45 22.19 18.77
N ARG A 75 -1.74 22.46 17.49
CA ARG A 75 -1.97 23.84 17.03
C ARG A 75 -3.25 24.52 17.56
N VAL A 76 -4.14 23.79 18.24
CA VAL A 76 -5.34 24.37 18.87
C VAL A 76 -5.10 24.65 20.36
N GLY A 77 -4.10 24.02 20.98
CA GLY A 77 -3.75 24.22 22.40
C GLY A 77 -2.81 25.39 22.67
N ASP A 78 -1.98 25.79 21.69
CA ASP A 78 -0.98 26.87 21.85
C ASP A 78 -1.55 28.28 21.59
N ALA A 79 -2.84 28.43 21.28
CA ALA A 79 -3.47 29.73 21.00
C ALA A 79 -4.23 30.34 22.20
N SER A 80 -4.24 29.67 23.37
CA SER A 80 -5.05 30.10 24.52
C SER A 80 -4.35 30.11 25.88
N GLY A 81 -3.02 29.95 25.93
CA GLY A 81 -2.20 30.21 27.12
C GLY A 81 -1.43 31.51 26.95
N GLY A 82 -1.93 32.60 27.55
CA GLY A 82 -1.36 33.96 27.41
C GLY A 82 0.01 34.17 28.05
N PRO A 83 0.39 35.44 28.23
CA PRO A 83 0.86 35.81 29.56
C PRO A 83 0.05 36.99 30.09
N GLY A 84 -0.55 36.79 31.27
CA GLY A 84 -0.72 37.89 32.19
C GLY A 84 0.68 38.23 32.71
N GLU A 85 1.08 39.48 32.50
CA GLU A 85 2.12 40.14 33.27
C GLU A 85 1.58 41.50 33.68
N GLU A 86 2.01 41.91 34.86
CA GLU A 86 1.39 42.79 35.86
C GLU A 86 1.32 44.27 35.48
#